data_AF-A0AA45LF07-F1
#
_entry.id   AF-A0AA45LF07-F1
#
_cell.length_a   1.000
_cell.length_b   1.000
_cell.length_c   1.000
_cell.angle_alpha   90.00
_cell.angle_beta   90.00
_cell.angle_gamma   90.00
#
_symmetry.space_group_name_H-M   'P 1'
#
loop_
_entity.id
_entity.type
_entity.pdbx_description
1 polymer ?
#
loop_
_entity_poly.entity_id
_entity_poly.type
_entity_poly.pdbx_seq_one_letter_code
_entity_poly.pdbx_strand_id
1 'polypeptide(L)' 'MDDKASNKAEELKGRAKEGVGEATGNEQWQAEGRAERASGALKQGIEKVKDAFRK' A
#
# COMPACT_ATOMS: atom_id res chain seq x y z
N MET A 1 4.53 -18.34 16.36
CA MET A 1 3.26 -17.55 16.34
C MET A 1 3.50 -16.13 15.82
N ASP A 2 4.67 -15.89 15.21
CA ASP A 2 5.25 -14.57 14.99
C ASP A 2 4.80 -13.92 13.68
N ASP A 3 4.52 -14.71 12.64
CA ASP A 3 4.07 -14.19 11.34
C ASP A 3 2.70 -13.51 11.38
N LYS A 4 1.77 -14.01 12.19
CA LYS A 4 0.42 -13.42 12.31
C LYS A 4 0.44 -12.12 13.11
N ALA A 5 1.32 -12.04 14.11
CA ALA A 5 1.48 -10.82 14.90
C ALA A 5 2.17 -9.73 14.08
N SER A 6 3.20 -10.07 13.30
CA SER A 6 3.93 -9.13 12.45
C SER A 6 3.05 -8.57 11.33
N ASN A 7 2.30 -9.42 10.63
CA ASN A 7 1.36 -8.95 9.60
C ASN A 7 0.28 -8.02 10.17
N LYS A 8 -0.26 -8.36 11.34
CA LYS A 8 -1.29 -7.54 11.98
C LYS A 8 -0.73 -6.23 12.54
N ALA A 9 0.53 -6.22 12.99
CA ALA A 9 1.24 -5.03 13.41
C ALA A 9 1.53 -4.09 12.23
N GLU A 10 1.94 -4.60 11.08
CA GLU A 10 2.13 -3.80 9.87
C GLU A 10 0.81 -3.23 9.35
N GLU A 11 -0.27 -4.02 9.37
CA GLU A 11 -1.60 -3.55 8.99
C GLU A 11 -2.10 -2.44 9.94
N LEU A 12 -1.93 -2.62 11.25
CA LEU A 12 -2.23 -1.60 12.26
C LEU A 12 -1.38 -0.34 12.07
N LYS A 13 -0.10 -0.50 11.79
CA LYS A 13 0.83 0.61 11.53
C LYS A 13 0.43 1.38 10.27
N GLY A 14 0.03 0.68 9.21
CA GLY A 14 -0.48 1.27 7.97
C GLY A 14 -1.76 2.08 8.21
N ARG A 15 -2.76 1.48 8.88
CA ARG A 15 -4.01 2.18 9.24
C ARG A 15 -3.75 3.37 10.16
N ALA A 16 -2.84 3.26 11.11
CA ALA A 16 -2.46 4.36 11.99
C ALA A 16 -1.79 5.49 11.19
N LYS A 17 -0.91 5.18 10.25
CA LYS A 17 -0.27 6.16 9.36
C LYS A 17 -1.28 6.88 8.47
N GLU A 18 -2.27 6.14 7.98
CA GLU A 18 -3.36 6.67 7.16
C GLU A 18 -4.29 7.59 7.97
N GLY A 19 -4.71 7.14 9.15
CA GLY A 19 -5.55 7.93 10.06
C GLY A 19 -4.83 9.16 10.62
N VAL A 20 -3.54 9.05 10.93
CA VAL A 20 -2.72 10.21 11.34
C VAL A 20 -2.50 11.15 10.16
N GLY A 21 -2.22 10.66 8.96
CA GLY A 21 -2.09 11.50 7.76
C GLY A 21 -3.36 12.29 7.46
N GLU A 22 -4.52 11.65 7.61
CA GLU A 22 -5.84 12.26 7.45
C GLU A 22 -6.15 13.27 8.56
N ALA A 23 -5.88 12.92 9.83
CA ALA A 23 -6.15 13.78 10.98
C ALA A 23 -5.20 14.99 11.08
N THR A 24 -3.95 14.86 10.63
CA THR A 24 -2.96 15.94 10.67
C THR A 24 -3.06 16.86 9.43
N GLY A 25 -3.97 16.56 8.49
CA GLY A 25 -4.15 17.34 7.26
C GLY A 25 -2.89 17.38 6.39
N ASN A 26 -2.04 16.36 6.49
CA ASN A 26 -0.78 16.33 5.76
C ASN A 26 -1.03 15.78 4.36
N GLU A 27 -1.46 16.67 3.46
CA GLU A 27 -1.76 16.37 2.05
C GLU A 27 -0.65 15.55 1.38
N GLN A 28 0.61 15.75 1.77
CA GLN A 28 1.74 15.01 1.25
C GLN A 28 1.64 13.50 1.59
N TRP A 29 1.28 13.15 2.83
CA TRP A 29 1.19 11.75 3.27
C TRP A 29 -0.02 11.05 2.66
N GLN A 30 -1.13 11.76 2.49
CA GLN A 30 -2.31 11.23 1.80
C GLN A 30 -2.06 11.05 0.30
N ALA A 31 -1.34 12.00 -0.32
CA ALA A 31 -0.94 11.94 -1.72
C ALA A 31 0.09 10.83 -1.98
N GLU A 32 1.12 10.69 -1.15
CA GLU A 32 2.09 9.59 -1.22
C GLU A 32 1.40 8.24 -1.07
N GLY A 33 0.50 8.07 -0.09
CA GLY A 33 -0.23 6.82 0.09
C GLY A 33 -1.14 6.45 -1.09
N ARG A 34 -1.84 7.44 -1.68
CA ARG A 34 -2.62 7.22 -2.91
C ARG A 34 -1.75 6.93 -4.13
N ALA A 35 -0.66 7.65 -4.31
CA ALA A 35 0.28 7.46 -5.41
C ALA A 35 0.98 6.09 -5.35
N GLU A 36 1.31 5.63 -4.15
CA GLU A 36 1.93 4.32 -3.91
C GLU A 36 0.93 3.19 -4.17
N ARG A 37 -0.33 3.32 -3.72
CA ARG A 37 -1.40 2.37 -4.09
C ARG A 37 -1.63 2.31 -5.60
N ALA A 38 -1.71 3.46 -6.26
CA ALA A 38 -1.91 3.54 -7.70
C ALA A 38 -0.73 2.92 -8.47
N SER A 39 0.50 3.25 -8.09
CA SER A 39 1.72 2.67 -8.67
C SER A 39 1.82 1.17 -8.42
N GLY A 40 1.45 0.70 -7.23
CA GLY A 40 1.43 -0.72 -6.89
C GLY A 40 0.41 -1.51 -7.71
N ALA A 41 -0.82 -1.01 -7.79
CA ALA A 41 -1.87 -1.61 -8.63
C ALA A 41 -1.48 -1.62 -10.12
N LEU A 42 -0.87 -0.53 -10.60
CA LEU A 42 -0.40 -0.41 -11.97
C LEU A 42 0.74 -1.40 -12.25
N LYS A 43 1.75 -1.49 -11.37
CA LYS A 43 2.85 -2.47 -11.49
C LYS A 43 2.32 -3.89 -11.50
N GLN A 44 1.42 -4.25 -10.58
CA GLN A 44 0.82 -5.59 -10.57
C GLN A 44 0.00 -5.89 -11.82
N GLY A 45 -0.76 -4.91 -12.33
CA GLY A 45 -1.49 -5.05 -13.58
C GLY A 45 -0.55 -5.28 -14.77
N ILE A 46 0.53 -4.49 -14.85
CA ILE A 46 1.55 -4.60 -15.89
C ILE A 46 2.29 -5.95 -15.81
N GLU A 47 2.65 -6.41 -14.60
CA GLU A 47 3.28 -7.71 -14.41
C GLU A 47 2.36 -8.85 -14.85
N LYS A 48 1.09 -8.83 -14.45
CA LYS A 48 0.11 -9.85 -14.89
C LYS A 48 -0.06 -9.87 -16.40
N VAL A 49 -0.12 -8.69 -17.03
CA VAL A 49 -0.19 -8.59 -18.50
C VAL A 49 1.09 -9.15 -19.12
N LYS A 50 2.28 -8.72 -18.68
CA LYS A 50 3.55 -9.24 -19.20
C LYS A 50 3.70 -10.75 -19.02
N ASP A 51 3.28 -11.30 -17.88
CA ASP A 51 3.33 -12.74 -17.60
C ASP A 51 2.40 -13.53 -18.53
N ALA A 52 1.17 -13.03 -18.73
CA ALA A 52 0.21 -13.63 -19.66
C ALA A 52 0.69 -13.61 -21.13
N PHE A 53 1.47 -12.59 -21.52
CA PHE A 53 2.05 -12.47 -22.86
C PHE A 53 3.38 -13.22 -23.04
N ARG A 54 4.06 -13.58 -21.94
CA ARG A 54 5.35 -14.29 -21.97
C ARG A 54 5.18 -15.81 -21.91
N LYS A 55 3.95 -16.29 -21.68
CA LYS A 55 3.61 -17.72 -21.65
C LYS A 55 3.12 -18.23 -23.01
#